data_AF-A0A0A1VDM4-F1
#
_entry.id   AF-A0A0A1VDM4-F1
#
_cell.length_a   1.000
_cell.length_b   1.000
_cell.length_c   1.000
_cell.angle_alpha   90.00
_cell.angle_beta   90.00
_cell.angle_gamma   90.00
#
_symmetry.space_group_name_H-M   'P 1'
#
loop_
_entity.id
_entity.type
_entity.pdbx_description
1 polymer ?
#
loop_
_entity_poly.entity_id
_entity_poly.type
_entity_poly.pdbx_seq_one_letter_code
_entity_poly.pdbx_strand_id
1 'polypeptide(L)'
;MILFLDFDGVLHPDAVYLERGRPVLRADGKLFMWSSHLVDELASAPHVRIVLSTSWARELRFSRARDYLPAELRPRVIGSTWHSGMACDDEHRPLGRGTWWDTSTRYQQIRRYVDRAGLTDWIAVDDHPEGWADADRDKLVATDSSRGLSAPSARVRIAAALGNTAHAWAVADTMADVLTLPRVGRSETFADLVRWVEWWECSYLTAVTLEPAEVARLKAGRWWPPVVSTKQISDMPPAIARRHVP
;
A
#
# COMPACT_ATOMS: atom_id res chain seq x y z
N MET A 1 -14.24 -11.51 -1.24
CA MET A 1 -12.89 -10.96 -1.38
C MET A 1 -12.03 -11.17 -0.14
N ILE A 2 -10.82 -11.69 -0.34
CA ILE A 2 -9.73 -11.73 0.65
C ILE A 2 -8.68 -10.68 0.32
N LEU A 3 -8.26 -9.91 1.31
CA LEU A 3 -7.13 -8.98 1.22
C LEU A 3 -5.94 -9.57 1.98
N PHE A 4 -4.86 -9.88 1.26
CA PHE A 4 -3.56 -10.22 1.86
C PHE A 4 -2.82 -8.93 2.20
N LEU A 5 -2.50 -8.74 3.48
CA LEU A 5 -1.97 -7.47 4.00
C LEU A 5 -0.57 -7.67 4.57
N ASP A 6 0.41 -6.97 4.01
CA ASP A 6 1.68 -6.72 4.72
C ASP A 6 1.58 -5.47 5.60
N PHE A 7 2.54 -5.33 6.51
CA PHE A 7 2.64 -4.23 7.47
C PHE A 7 3.79 -3.29 7.12
N ASP A 8 5.01 -3.83 7.11
CA ASP A 8 6.24 -3.11 6.78
C ASP A 8 6.16 -2.72 5.29
N GLY A 9 6.50 -1.48 4.95
CA GLY A 9 6.38 -0.96 3.58
C GLY A 9 4.95 -0.67 3.09
N VAL A 10 3.92 -0.98 3.90
CA VAL A 10 2.50 -0.78 3.54
C VAL A 10 1.80 0.17 4.51
N LEU A 11 1.80 -0.14 5.80
CA LEU A 11 1.09 0.63 6.84
C LEU A 11 2.02 1.61 7.57
N HIS A 12 3.32 1.51 7.31
CA HIS A 12 4.43 2.35 7.77
C HIS A 12 5.67 2.01 6.92
N PRO A 13 6.78 2.78 7.00
CA PRO A 13 7.99 2.48 6.23
C PRO A 13 8.59 1.11 6.57
N ASP A 14 9.17 0.42 5.59
CA ASP A 14 9.93 -0.82 5.77
C ASP A 14 11.27 -0.56 6.48
N ALA A 15 11.19 -0.33 7.79
CA ALA A 15 12.32 -0.05 8.66
C ALA A 15 12.06 -0.56 10.08
N VAL A 16 11.37 -1.70 10.21
CA VAL A 16 11.00 -2.25 11.51
C VAL A 16 11.95 -3.35 11.94
N TYR A 17 12.42 -3.23 13.18
CA TYR A 17 13.32 -4.20 13.78
C TYR A 17 12.81 -4.63 15.15
N LEU A 18 13.14 -5.86 15.56
CA LEU A 18 12.82 -6.35 16.88
C LEU A 18 13.87 -5.93 17.90
N GLU A 19 13.47 -5.13 18.87
CA GLU A 19 14.25 -4.81 20.05
C GLU A 19 13.64 -5.48 21.27
N ARG A 20 14.39 -6.39 21.88
CA ARG A 20 13.92 -7.14 23.07
C ARG A 20 12.52 -7.77 22.84
N GLY A 21 12.29 -8.28 21.62
CA GLY A 21 11.02 -8.90 21.23
C GLY A 21 9.87 -7.92 20.98
N ARG A 22 10.15 -6.63 20.76
CA ARG A 22 9.16 -5.60 20.39
C ARG A 22 9.52 -4.97 19.05
N PRO A 23 8.59 -4.84 18.10
CA PRO A 23 8.79 -4.08 16.88
C PRO A 23 9.05 -2.60 17.20
N VAL A 24 10.09 -2.05 16.57
CA VAL A 24 10.45 -0.63 16.64
C VAL A 24 10.76 -0.14 15.23
N LEU A 25 10.12 0.97 14.85
CA LEU A 25 10.37 1.65 13.59
C LEU A 25 11.65 2.49 13.69
N ARG A 26 12.56 2.31 12.72
CA ARG A 26 13.85 3.02 12.56
C ARG A 26 13.83 4.02 11.40
N ALA A 27 12.65 4.59 11.14
CA ALA A 27 12.42 5.67 10.20
C ALA A 27 11.54 6.73 10.87
N ASP A 28 11.38 7.89 10.23
CA ASP A 28 10.51 8.95 10.72
C ASP A 28 9.05 8.47 10.81
N GLY A 29 8.35 8.92 11.85
CA GLY A 29 6.94 8.61 12.07
C GLY A 29 6.71 7.57 13.16
N LYS A 30 5.71 6.71 12.97
CA LYS A 30 5.28 5.70 13.94
C LYS A 30 4.70 4.47 13.25
N LEU A 31 4.76 3.32 13.92
CA LEU A 31 4.12 2.09 13.45
C LEU A 31 2.63 2.33 13.14
N PHE A 32 2.17 1.78 12.02
CA PHE A 32 0.78 1.86 11.53
C PHE A 32 0.26 3.28 11.29
N MET A 33 1.14 4.27 11.10
CA MET A 33 0.73 5.66 10.86
C MET A 33 -0.15 5.86 9.62
N TRP A 34 -0.12 4.96 8.64
CA TRP A 34 -0.94 5.03 7.43
C TRP A 34 -2.16 4.10 7.46
N SER A 35 -2.43 3.45 8.60
CA SER A 35 -3.53 2.48 8.72
C SER A 35 -4.92 3.11 8.57
N SER A 36 -5.07 4.42 8.85
CA SER A 36 -6.33 5.13 8.63
C SER A 36 -6.77 5.09 7.17
N HIS A 37 -5.83 5.15 6.22
CA HIS A 37 -6.15 5.03 4.79
C HIS A 37 -6.78 3.68 4.48
N LEU A 38 -6.26 2.58 5.03
CA LEU A 38 -6.86 1.26 4.84
C LEU A 38 -8.23 1.14 5.52
N VAL A 39 -8.41 1.77 6.69
CA VAL A 39 -9.71 1.81 7.38
C VAL A 39 -10.76 2.50 6.52
N ASP A 40 -10.43 3.66 5.94
CA ASP A 40 -11.32 4.44 5.08
C ASP A 40 -11.73 3.63 3.84
N GLU A 41 -10.77 2.95 3.20
CA GLU A 41 -11.05 2.12 2.02
C GLU A 41 -12.00 0.96 2.35
N LEU A 42 -11.73 0.27 3.46
CA LEU A 42 -12.52 -0.89 3.89
C LEU A 42 -13.86 -0.52 4.52
N ALA A 43 -14.10 0.76 4.86
CA ALA A 43 -15.39 1.23 5.35
C ALA A 43 -16.50 1.00 4.33
N SER A 44 -16.21 1.19 3.04
CA SER A 44 -17.12 0.93 1.93
C SER A 44 -17.25 -0.55 1.54
N ALA A 45 -16.32 -1.39 2.04
CA ALA A 45 -16.22 -2.81 1.69
C ALA A 45 -16.28 -3.72 2.94
N PRO A 46 -17.43 -3.80 3.65
CA PRO A 46 -17.57 -4.57 4.89
C PRO A 46 -17.42 -6.09 4.71
N HIS A 47 -17.60 -6.57 3.48
CA HIS A 47 -17.48 -7.98 3.11
C HIS A 47 -16.03 -8.46 2.97
N VAL A 48 -15.06 -7.54 2.86
CA VAL A 48 -13.63 -7.88 2.75
C VAL A 48 -13.11 -8.44 4.06
N ARG A 49 -12.36 -9.54 3.97
CA ARG A 49 -11.65 -10.18 5.09
C ARG A 49 -10.14 -10.11 4.85
N ILE A 50 -9.38 -10.01 5.93
CA ILE A 50 -7.93 -9.81 5.88
C ILE A 50 -7.22 -11.11 6.25
N VAL A 51 -6.24 -11.49 5.45
CA VAL A 51 -5.23 -12.48 5.81
C VAL A 51 -3.90 -11.76 5.98
N LEU A 52 -3.25 -11.91 7.13
CA LEU A 52 -1.95 -11.30 7.38
C LEU A 52 -0.89 -11.99 6.55
N SER A 53 -0.27 -11.23 5.65
CA SER A 53 0.86 -11.65 4.85
C SER A 53 2.09 -10.84 5.24
N THR A 54 2.51 -11.01 6.49
CA THR A 54 3.60 -10.25 7.11
C THR A 54 4.49 -11.17 7.95
N SER A 55 5.79 -10.85 8.00
CA SER A 55 6.77 -11.52 8.86
C SER A 55 6.41 -11.43 10.35
N TRP A 56 5.62 -10.44 10.77
CA TRP A 56 5.22 -10.26 12.15
C TRP A 56 4.44 -11.45 12.70
N ALA A 57 3.62 -12.12 11.87
CA ALA A 57 2.90 -13.32 12.30
C ALA A 57 3.86 -14.48 12.62
N ARG A 58 5.00 -14.54 11.93
CA ARG A 58 6.08 -15.49 12.19
C ARG A 58 6.88 -15.14 13.43
N GLU A 59 7.27 -13.87 13.58
CA GLU A 59 8.16 -13.44 14.66
C GLU A 59 7.44 -13.24 16.01
N LEU A 60 6.18 -12.81 15.98
CA LEU A 60 5.41 -12.42 17.18
C LEU A 60 4.25 -13.37 17.51
N ARG A 61 3.93 -14.29 16.59
CA ARG A 61 2.69 -15.09 16.53
C ARG A 61 1.50 -14.29 16.01
N PHE A 62 0.56 -15.01 15.41
CA PHE A 62 -0.64 -14.47 14.78
C PHE A 62 -1.42 -13.48 15.64
N SER A 63 -1.81 -13.86 16.87
CA SER A 63 -2.65 -13.01 17.72
C SER A 63 -1.97 -11.68 18.03
N ARG A 64 -0.67 -11.71 18.33
CA ARG A 64 0.09 -10.49 18.65
C ARG A 64 0.22 -9.60 17.42
N ALA A 65 0.55 -10.16 16.25
CA ALA A 65 0.60 -9.39 14.99
C ALA A 65 -0.74 -8.75 14.65
N ARG A 66 -1.85 -9.50 14.77
CA ARG A 66 -3.21 -8.97 14.59
C ARG A 66 -3.49 -7.81 15.55
N ASP A 67 -3.13 -7.95 16.83
CA ASP A 67 -3.48 -6.96 17.86
C ASP A 67 -2.71 -5.64 17.72
N TYR A 68 -1.67 -5.58 16.88
CA TYR A 68 -1.02 -4.32 16.49
C TYR A 68 -1.86 -3.47 15.53
N LEU A 69 -2.76 -4.07 14.75
CA LEU A 69 -3.65 -3.31 13.88
C LEU A 69 -4.59 -2.40 14.69
N PRO A 70 -5.11 -1.31 14.11
CA PRO A 70 -6.17 -0.52 14.75
C PRO A 70 -7.45 -1.36 14.95
N ALA A 71 -8.26 -0.99 15.93
CA ALA A 71 -9.41 -1.78 16.40
C ALA A 71 -10.45 -2.06 15.30
N GLU A 72 -10.53 -1.19 14.30
CA GLU A 72 -11.41 -1.25 13.14
C GLU A 72 -11.02 -2.37 12.17
N LEU A 73 -9.74 -2.71 12.10
CA LEU A 73 -9.21 -3.73 11.20
C LEU A 73 -9.12 -5.12 11.85
N ARG A 74 -8.86 -5.20 13.16
CA ARG A 74 -8.70 -6.49 13.88
C ARG A 74 -9.83 -7.49 13.64
N PRO A 75 -11.13 -7.12 13.70
CA PRO A 75 -12.24 -8.06 13.52
C PRO A 75 -12.34 -8.62 12.10
N ARG A 76 -11.68 -7.96 11.13
CA ARG A 76 -11.65 -8.40 9.73
C ARG A 76 -10.58 -9.45 9.48
N VAL A 77 -9.62 -9.62 10.39
CA VAL A 77 -8.51 -10.56 10.24
C VAL A 77 -8.96 -11.98 10.54
N ILE A 78 -8.86 -12.85 9.53
CA ILE A 78 -9.31 -14.25 9.61
C ILE A 78 -8.17 -15.27 9.67
N GLY A 79 -6.93 -14.84 9.43
CA GLY A 79 -5.77 -15.73 9.48
C GLY A 79 -4.47 -15.07 9.02
N SER A 80 -3.44 -15.89 8.79
CA SER A 80 -2.15 -15.47 8.24
C SER A 80 -1.61 -16.51 7.26
N THR A 81 -0.73 -16.09 6.36
CA THR A 81 0.04 -17.00 5.50
C THR A 81 1.03 -17.86 6.29
N TRP A 82 1.39 -17.46 7.52
CA TRP A 82 2.17 -18.27 8.45
C TRP A 82 1.28 -19.00 9.46
N HIS A 83 1.61 -20.27 9.75
CA HIS A 83 1.02 -21.06 10.83
C HIS A 83 2.12 -21.72 11.64
N SER A 84 1.98 -21.78 12.98
CA SER A 84 3.03 -22.35 13.85
C SER A 84 3.39 -23.80 13.54
N GLY A 85 2.44 -24.58 13.02
CA GLY A 85 2.70 -25.94 12.52
C GLY A 85 3.71 -26.00 11.36
N MET A 86 3.99 -24.89 10.67
CA MET A 86 5.06 -24.80 9.66
C MET A 86 6.45 -24.64 10.27
N ALA A 87 6.55 -24.45 11.59
CA ALA A 87 7.81 -24.35 12.31
C ALA A 87 8.42 -25.71 12.64
N CYS A 88 7.72 -26.82 12.33
CA CYS A 88 8.17 -28.17 12.60
C CYS A 88 8.11 -29.05 11.34
N ASP A 89 8.90 -30.13 11.34
CA ASP A 89 8.76 -31.21 10.36
C ASP A 89 7.62 -32.18 10.75
N ASP A 90 7.45 -33.25 9.95
CA ASP A 90 6.41 -34.27 10.16
C ASP A 90 6.56 -35.00 11.52
N GLU A 91 7.78 -35.05 12.06
CA GLU A 91 8.09 -35.59 13.38
C GLU A 91 7.98 -34.55 14.51
N HIS A 92 7.44 -33.36 14.21
CA HIS A 92 7.28 -32.23 15.11
C HIS A 92 8.59 -31.61 15.63
N ARG A 93 9.72 -31.87 14.96
CA ARG A 93 11.03 -31.28 15.31
C ARG A 93 11.13 -29.85 14.77
N PRO A 94 11.62 -28.87 15.57
CA PRO A 94 11.71 -27.48 15.12
C PRO A 94 12.65 -27.30 13.92
N LEU A 95 12.19 -26.63 12.87
CA LEU A 95 12.93 -26.37 11.63
C LEU A 95 13.81 -25.09 11.68
N GLY A 96 13.81 -24.35 12.79
CA GLY A 96 14.59 -23.11 12.92
C GLY A 96 14.21 -22.04 11.87
N ARG A 97 15.22 -21.29 11.40
CA ARG A 97 15.09 -20.43 10.19
C ARG A 97 15.53 -21.23 8.97
N GLY A 98 14.80 -21.10 7.86
CA GLY A 98 15.04 -21.87 6.62
C GLY A 98 13.90 -22.81 6.24
N THR A 99 12.73 -22.67 6.86
CA THR A 99 11.51 -23.32 6.39
C THR A 99 11.16 -22.84 4.97
N TRP A 100 10.32 -23.58 4.25
CA TRP A 100 9.79 -23.13 2.96
C TRP A 100 9.21 -21.71 3.02
N TRP A 101 8.51 -21.35 4.12
CA TRP A 101 7.95 -20.01 4.24
C TRP A 101 9.04 -18.93 4.29
N ASP A 102 10.18 -19.17 4.95
CA ASP A 102 11.29 -18.21 5.03
C ASP A 102 11.95 -17.94 3.69
N THR A 103 12.02 -18.96 2.84
CA THR A 103 12.77 -18.92 1.58
C THR A 103 11.89 -18.65 0.37
N SER A 104 10.57 -18.64 0.56
CA SER A 104 9.60 -18.34 -0.49
C SER A 104 9.39 -16.84 -0.64
N THR A 105 9.12 -16.41 -1.88
CA THR A 105 8.65 -15.04 -2.10
C THR A 105 7.30 -14.83 -1.43
N ARG A 106 6.97 -13.56 -1.17
CA ARG A 106 5.67 -13.17 -0.65
C ARG A 106 4.52 -13.68 -1.52
N TYR A 107 4.66 -13.58 -2.83
CA TYR A 107 3.71 -14.14 -3.80
C TYR A 107 3.50 -15.64 -3.59
N GLN A 108 4.58 -16.43 -3.45
CA GLN A 108 4.48 -17.88 -3.24
C GLN A 108 3.77 -18.22 -1.92
N GLN A 109 4.03 -17.47 -0.85
CA GLN A 109 3.32 -17.63 0.44
C GLN A 109 1.81 -17.41 0.29
N ILE A 110 1.43 -16.34 -0.41
CA ILE A 110 0.03 -16.00 -0.71
C ILE A 110 -0.61 -17.07 -1.58
N ARG A 111 0.05 -17.47 -2.69
CA ARG A 111 -0.44 -18.51 -3.61
C ARG A 111 -0.73 -19.81 -2.91
N ARG A 112 0.16 -20.29 -2.03
CA ARG A 112 -0.08 -21.50 -1.24
C ARG A 112 -1.35 -21.39 -0.40
N TYR A 113 -1.62 -20.22 0.18
CA TYR A 113 -2.86 -19.99 0.93
C TYR A 113 -4.07 -20.00 0.00
N VAL A 114 -4.00 -19.27 -1.10
CA VAL A 114 -5.05 -19.17 -2.15
C VAL A 114 -5.43 -20.55 -2.68
N ASP A 115 -4.45 -21.36 -3.06
CA ASP A 115 -4.67 -22.69 -3.62
C ASP A 115 -5.31 -23.63 -2.59
N ARG A 116 -4.80 -23.63 -1.35
CA ARG A 116 -5.34 -24.46 -0.27
C ARG A 116 -6.77 -24.09 0.09
N ALA A 117 -7.11 -22.81 0.08
CA ALA A 117 -8.42 -22.31 0.43
C ALA A 117 -9.39 -22.19 -0.78
N GLY A 118 -8.92 -22.48 -2.00
CA GLY A 118 -9.71 -22.36 -3.22
C GLY A 118 -10.19 -20.94 -3.52
N LEU A 119 -9.37 -19.93 -3.21
CA LEU A 119 -9.76 -18.53 -3.36
C LEU A 119 -9.68 -18.08 -4.82
N THR A 120 -10.76 -17.47 -5.31
CA THR A 120 -10.82 -16.89 -6.67
C THR A 120 -10.83 -15.36 -6.66
N ASP A 121 -11.28 -14.78 -5.55
CA ASP A 121 -11.47 -13.34 -5.37
C ASP A 121 -10.59 -12.82 -4.23
N TRP A 122 -9.40 -12.33 -4.60
CA TRP A 122 -8.39 -11.84 -3.67
C TRP A 122 -7.50 -10.77 -4.28
N ILE A 123 -6.92 -9.95 -3.40
CA ILE A 123 -5.90 -8.94 -3.71
C ILE A 123 -4.80 -8.98 -2.64
N ALA A 124 -3.63 -8.47 -2.95
CA ALA A 124 -2.52 -8.28 -2.00
C ALA A 124 -2.08 -6.81 -2.00
N VAL A 125 -1.76 -6.28 -0.82
CA VAL A 125 -1.14 -4.96 -0.66
C VAL A 125 0.22 -5.19 -0.03
N ASP A 126 1.27 -4.91 -0.79
CA ASP A 126 2.62 -5.34 -0.47
C ASP A 126 3.68 -4.51 -1.22
N ASP A 127 4.85 -4.34 -0.64
CA ASP A 127 6.00 -3.65 -1.25
C ASP A 127 7.03 -4.60 -1.87
N HIS A 128 6.79 -5.92 -1.82
CA HIS A 128 7.63 -6.96 -2.42
C HIS A 128 6.99 -7.55 -3.70
N PRO A 129 7.19 -6.95 -4.88
CA PRO A 129 6.58 -7.39 -6.14
C PRO A 129 7.25 -8.63 -6.74
N GLU A 130 8.30 -9.17 -6.14
CA GLU A 130 9.12 -10.22 -6.74
C GLU A 130 8.35 -11.54 -6.94
N GLY A 131 8.58 -12.15 -8.11
CA GLY A 131 8.07 -13.48 -8.42
C GLY A 131 6.59 -13.56 -8.76
N TRP A 132 5.88 -12.42 -8.82
CA TRP A 132 4.47 -12.38 -9.27
C TRP A 132 4.35 -12.84 -10.73
N ALA A 133 3.48 -13.83 -10.95
CA ALA A 133 3.14 -14.28 -12.30
C ALA A 133 2.31 -13.23 -13.03
N ASP A 134 2.44 -13.17 -14.36
CA ASP A 134 1.68 -12.23 -15.19
C ASP A 134 0.15 -12.37 -14.99
N ALA A 135 -0.33 -13.61 -14.82
CA ALA A 135 -1.74 -13.93 -14.64
C ALA A 135 -2.36 -13.42 -13.34
N ASP A 136 -1.54 -13.13 -12.32
CA ASP A 136 -2.01 -12.58 -11.05
C ASP A 136 -1.57 -11.12 -10.88
N ARG A 137 -0.83 -10.50 -11.83
CA ARG A 137 -0.25 -9.16 -11.62
C ARG A 137 -1.27 -8.08 -11.29
N ASP A 138 -2.51 -8.22 -11.76
CA ASP A 138 -3.63 -7.33 -11.44
C ASP A 138 -4.13 -7.44 -9.98
N LYS A 139 -3.75 -8.50 -9.26
CA LYS A 139 -4.10 -8.70 -7.85
C LYS A 139 -3.11 -8.07 -6.88
N LEU A 140 -1.96 -7.56 -7.35
CA LEU A 140 -1.00 -6.83 -6.53
C LEU A 140 -1.28 -5.33 -6.56
N VAL A 141 -1.56 -4.77 -5.39
CA VAL A 141 -1.40 -3.34 -5.12
C VAL A 141 0.01 -3.13 -4.58
N ALA A 142 0.95 -2.89 -5.49
CA ALA A 142 2.34 -2.66 -5.14
C ALA A 142 2.51 -1.29 -4.46
N THR A 143 3.23 -1.26 -3.35
CA THR A 143 3.59 -0.03 -2.64
C THR A 143 5.09 0.27 -2.73
N ASP A 144 5.45 1.53 -2.54
CA ASP A 144 6.84 1.93 -2.29
C ASP A 144 7.16 1.68 -0.81
N SER A 145 8.28 1.00 -0.53
CA SER A 145 8.64 0.56 0.83
C SER A 145 8.84 1.73 1.82
N SER A 146 9.10 2.94 1.34
CA SER A 146 9.26 4.13 2.19
C SER A 146 7.98 4.94 2.37
N ARG A 147 6.96 4.72 1.54
CA ARG A 147 5.73 5.52 1.50
C ARG A 147 4.46 4.74 1.78
N GLY A 148 4.42 3.44 1.49
CA GLY A 148 3.25 2.58 1.69
C GLY A 148 1.95 3.22 1.20
N LEU A 149 0.92 3.17 2.05
CA LEU A 149 -0.39 3.76 1.80
C LEU A 149 -0.46 5.28 1.95
N SER A 150 0.62 5.98 2.32
CA SER A 150 0.64 7.44 2.20
C SER A 150 0.60 7.89 0.73
N ALA A 151 1.15 7.06 -0.17
CA ALA A 151 1.15 7.28 -1.60
C ALA A 151 -0.29 7.32 -2.15
N PRO A 152 -0.75 8.45 -2.72
CA PRO A 152 -2.04 8.53 -3.40
C PRO A 152 -2.22 7.48 -4.48
N SER A 153 -1.16 7.11 -5.22
CA SER A 153 -1.25 6.08 -6.25
C SER A 153 -1.61 4.71 -5.68
N ALA A 154 -1.05 4.34 -4.52
CA ALA A 154 -1.41 3.11 -3.81
C ALA A 154 -2.87 3.13 -3.34
N ARG A 155 -3.34 4.27 -2.81
CA ARG A 155 -4.74 4.47 -2.39
C ARG A 155 -5.74 4.34 -3.54
N VAL A 156 -5.42 4.93 -4.69
CA VAL A 156 -6.23 4.80 -5.90
C VAL A 156 -6.32 3.35 -6.35
N ARG A 157 -5.19 2.63 -6.37
CA ARG A 157 -5.16 1.22 -6.76
C ARG A 157 -5.94 0.32 -5.82
N ILE A 158 -5.78 0.46 -4.50
CA ILE A 158 -6.54 -0.34 -3.54
C ILE A 158 -8.04 -0.04 -3.64
N ALA A 159 -8.42 1.24 -3.77
CA ALA A 159 -9.81 1.63 -3.93
C ALA A 159 -10.44 0.94 -5.14
N ALA A 160 -9.78 0.94 -6.29
CA ALA A 160 -10.29 0.23 -7.47
C ALA A 160 -10.29 -1.28 -7.33
N ALA A 161 -9.25 -1.86 -6.72
CA ALA A 161 -9.18 -3.29 -6.47
C ALA A 161 -10.32 -3.77 -5.55
N LEU A 162 -10.79 -2.90 -4.64
CA LEU A 162 -11.93 -3.12 -3.77
C LEU A 162 -13.28 -2.72 -4.40
N GLY A 163 -13.30 -2.23 -5.64
CA GLY A 163 -14.51 -1.74 -6.32
C GLY A 163 -15.01 -0.37 -5.86
N ASN A 164 -14.25 0.35 -5.03
CA ASN A 164 -14.55 1.69 -4.53
C ASN A 164 -14.03 2.78 -5.49
N THR A 165 -14.52 2.77 -6.73
CA THR A 165 -14.06 3.72 -7.76
C THR A 165 -14.30 5.17 -7.34
N ALA A 166 -15.39 5.45 -6.62
CA ALA A 166 -15.71 6.78 -6.12
C ALA A 166 -14.60 7.35 -5.22
N HIS A 167 -14.04 6.55 -4.32
CA HIS A 167 -12.92 6.98 -3.48
C HIS A 167 -11.63 7.16 -4.29
N ALA A 168 -11.36 6.27 -5.25
CA ALA A 168 -10.21 6.41 -6.14
C ALA A 168 -10.22 7.78 -6.87
N TRP A 169 -11.38 8.18 -7.37
CA TRP A 169 -11.56 9.49 -7.98
C TRP A 169 -11.47 10.65 -6.97
N ALA A 170 -11.98 10.48 -5.75
CA ALA A 170 -11.90 11.48 -4.69
C ALA A 170 -10.44 11.76 -4.25
N VAL A 171 -9.57 10.75 -4.26
CA VAL A 171 -8.13 10.92 -4.00
C VAL A 171 -7.51 11.83 -5.06
N ALA A 172 -7.79 11.57 -6.35
CA ALA A 172 -7.27 12.41 -7.43
C ALA A 172 -7.84 13.83 -7.40
N ASP A 173 -9.12 14.01 -7.06
CA ASP A 173 -9.73 15.33 -6.89
C ASP A 173 -9.04 16.12 -5.77
N THR A 174 -8.76 15.47 -4.64
CA THR A 174 -8.03 16.08 -3.52
C THR A 174 -6.64 16.53 -3.95
N MET A 175 -5.94 15.71 -4.73
CA MET A 175 -4.63 16.08 -5.29
C MET A 175 -4.73 17.27 -6.24
N ALA A 176 -5.74 17.26 -7.13
CA ALA A 176 -5.94 18.33 -8.10
C ALA A 176 -6.24 19.67 -7.40
N ASP A 177 -7.08 19.65 -6.37
CA ASP A 177 -7.42 20.84 -5.58
C ASP A 177 -6.18 21.40 -4.86
N VAL A 178 -5.40 20.55 -4.18
CA VAL A 178 -4.14 20.96 -3.52
C VAL A 178 -3.19 21.56 -4.55
N LEU A 179 -2.93 20.84 -5.65
CA LEU A 179 -2.00 21.25 -6.69
C LEU A 179 -2.55 22.36 -7.59
N THR A 180 -3.79 22.81 -7.40
CA THR A 180 -4.42 23.84 -8.25
C THR A 180 -4.40 23.43 -9.73
N LEU A 181 -4.67 22.16 -9.99
CA LEU A 181 -4.75 21.55 -11.32
C LEU A 181 -6.21 21.27 -11.68
N PRO A 182 -6.56 21.15 -12.98
CA PRO A 182 -7.85 20.63 -13.36
C PRO A 182 -8.05 19.20 -12.84
N ARG A 183 -9.27 18.91 -12.38
CA ARG A 183 -9.65 17.55 -11.97
C ARG A 183 -9.68 16.62 -13.17
N VAL A 184 -9.34 15.35 -12.94
CA VAL A 184 -9.42 14.31 -13.97
C VAL A 184 -10.89 14.07 -14.31
N GLY A 185 -11.23 14.20 -15.59
CA GLY A 185 -12.60 14.03 -16.07
C GLY A 185 -13.10 12.61 -15.83
N ARG A 186 -14.37 12.46 -15.42
CA ARG A 186 -14.96 11.13 -15.14
C ARG A 186 -15.16 10.25 -16.39
N SER A 187 -15.00 10.82 -17.57
CA SER A 187 -14.95 10.09 -18.84
C SER A 187 -13.60 9.41 -19.10
N GLU A 188 -12.55 9.76 -18.34
CA GLU A 188 -11.22 9.16 -18.49
C GLU A 188 -11.19 7.73 -17.94
N THR A 189 -10.27 6.93 -18.46
CA THR A 189 -10.12 5.54 -18.01
C THR A 189 -9.49 5.48 -16.62
N PHE A 190 -9.67 4.36 -15.92
CA PHE A 190 -8.98 4.14 -14.65
C PHE A 190 -7.45 4.11 -14.81
N ALA A 191 -6.96 3.60 -15.95
CA ALA A 191 -5.54 3.63 -16.26
C ALA A 191 -5.02 5.07 -16.45
N ASP A 192 -5.82 5.96 -17.04
CA ASP A 192 -5.50 7.39 -17.12
C ASP A 192 -5.47 8.05 -15.75
N LEU A 193 -6.44 7.74 -14.89
CA LEU A 193 -6.47 8.22 -13.50
C LEU A 193 -5.19 7.83 -12.74
N VAL A 194 -4.80 6.55 -12.80
CA VAL A 194 -3.57 6.07 -12.15
C VAL A 194 -2.35 6.79 -12.70
N ARG A 195 -2.19 6.90 -14.03
CA ARG A 195 -1.07 7.63 -14.63
C ARG A 195 -1.00 9.10 -14.21
N TRP A 196 -2.15 9.76 -14.10
CA TRP A 196 -2.23 11.14 -13.65
C TRP A 196 -1.78 11.27 -12.18
N VAL A 197 -2.28 10.39 -11.32
CA VAL A 197 -1.94 10.37 -9.89
C VAL A 197 -0.46 10.06 -9.69
N GLU A 198 0.08 9.04 -10.34
CA GLU A 198 1.51 8.69 -10.25
C GLU A 198 2.42 9.84 -10.71
N TRP A 199 2.02 10.58 -11.74
CA TRP A 199 2.82 11.70 -12.24
C TRP A 199 2.89 12.85 -11.24
N TRP A 200 1.77 13.15 -10.58
CA TRP A 200 1.66 14.28 -9.65
C TRP A 200 1.92 13.93 -8.20
N GLU A 201 2.08 12.65 -7.87
CA GLU A 201 2.25 12.16 -6.49
C GLU A 201 3.38 12.87 -5.76
N CYS A 202 4.58 12.97 -6.35
CA CYS A 202 5.71 13.62 -5.68
C CYS A 202 5.42 15.10 -5.40
N SER A 203 4.85 15.82 -6.37
CA SER A 203 4.44 17.22 -6.18
C SER A 203 3.40 17.36 -5.07
N TYR A 204 2.41 16.46 -5.02
CA TYR A 204 1.39 16.45 -3.98
C TYR A 204 1.99 16.22 -2.60
N LEU A 205 2.85 15.21 -2.46
CA LEU A 205 3.49 14.87 -1.19
C LEU A 205 4.36 16.02 -0.67
N THR A 206 5.06 16.76 -1.55
CA THR A 206 5.74 17.99 -1.13
C THR A 206 4.75 19.10 -0.79
N ALA A 207 3.71 19.30 -1.59
CA ALA A 207 2.74 20.37 -1.38
C ALA A 207 2.08 20.30 0.01
N VAL A 208 1.76 19.11 0.51
CA VAL A 208 1.10 18.93 1.81
C VAL A 208 2.01 19.11 3.02
N THR A 209 3.33 19.23 2.81
CA THR A 209 4.29 19.49 3.90
C THR A 209 4.74 20.94 3.96
N LEU A 210 4.37 21.77 2.99
CA LEU A 210 4.79 23.18 2.92
C LEU A 210 3.90 24.08 3.78
N GLU A 211 4.52 25.08 4.39
CA GLU A 211 3.79 26.11 5.13
C GLU A 211 3.04 27.06 4.16
N PRO A 212 1.93 27.69 4.58
CA PRO A 212 1.14 28.57 3.71
C PRO A 212 1.94 29.70 3.04
N ALA A 213 2.94 30.25 3.73
CA ALA A 213 3.83 31.28 3.17
C ALA A 213 4.74 30.74 2.05
N GLU A 214 5.20 29.50 2.16
CA GLU A 214 6.02 28.85 1.13
C GLU A 214 5.21 28.53 -0.11
N VAL A 215 3.97 28.04 0.08
CA VAL A 215 3.02 27.82 -1.02
C VAL A 215 2.76 29.12 -1.77
N ALA A 216 2.49 30.23 -1.06
CA ALA A 216 2.27 31.54 -1.67
C ALA A 216 3.49 32.01 -2.49
N ARG A 217 4.71 31.81 -1.96
CA ARG A 217 5.97 32.13 -2.65
C ARG A 217 6.14 31.32 -3.94
N LEU A 218 5.92 30.01 -3.89
CA LEU A 218 6.05 29.14 -5.07
C LEU A 218 5.03 29.51 -6.15
N LYS A 219 3.77 29.77 -5.75
CA LYS A 219 2.71 30.22 -6.67
C LYS A 219 3.06 31.57 -7.32
N ALA A 220 3.53 32.55 -6.54
CA ALA A 220 3.93 33.85 -7.06
C ALA A 220 5.11 33.75 -8.06
N GLY A 221 6.03 32.82 -7.82
CA GLY A 221 7.17 32.57 -8.69
C GLY A 221 6.88 31.66 -9.90
N ARG A 222 5.64 31.17 -10.08
CA ARG A 222 5.28 30.17 -11.12
C ARG A 222 6.04 28.83 -11.00
N TRP A 223 6.42 28.46 -9.78
CA TRP A 223 7.04 27.16 -9.47
C TRP A 223 6.03 26.17 -8.87
N TRP A 224 4.74 26.37 -9.20
CA TRP A 224 3.64 25.57 -8.70
C TRP A 224 2.91 24.89 -9.87
N PRO A 225 2.61 23.58 -9.82
CA PRO A 225 2.97 22.60 -8.78
C PRO A 225 4.48 22.45 -8.55
N PRO A 226 4.94 22.09 -7.34
CA PRO A 226 6.37 21.95 -7.07
C PRO A 226 6.94 20.77 -7.86
N VAL A 227 7.97 21.01 -8.67
CA VAL A 227 8.70 19.96 -9.39
C VAL A 227 9.79 19.42 -8.48
N VAL A 228 9.70 18.13 -8.11
CA VAL A 228 10.49 17.61 -6.98
C VAL A 228 11.12 16.24 -7.23
N SER A 229 10.89 15.64 -8.40
CA SER A 229 11.49 14.35 -8.74
C SER A 229 12.32 14.46 -10.01
N THR A 230 13.41 13.68 -10.08
CA THR A 230 14.24 13.57 -11.28
C THR A 230 13.40 13.18 -12.49
N LYS A 231 12.41 12.30 -12.29
CA LYS A 231 11.43 11.91 -13.31
C LYS A 231 10.67 13.11 -13.88
N GLN A 232 10.17 14.01 -13.04
CA GLN A 232 9.47 15.22 -13.51
C GLN A 232 10.41 16.23 -14.17
N ILE A 233 11.72 16.16 -13.89
CA ILE A 233 12.74 17.01 -14.49
C ILE A 233 13.20 16.46 -15.86
N SER A 234 13.36 15.14 -15.98
CA SER A 234 13.91 14.48 -17.17
C SER A 234 12.86 14.03 -18.19
N ASP A 235 11.65 13.69 -17.72
CA ASP A 235 10.66 13.00 -18.55
C ASP A 235 9.54 13.95 -18.97
N MET A 236 9.02 13.74 -20.17
CA MET A 236 7.82 14.44 -20.61
C MET A 236 6.59 13.88 -19.89
N PRO A 237 5.73 14.72 -19.27
CA PRO A 237 4.52 14.25 -18.62
C PRO A 237 3.60 13.48 -19.60
N PRO A 238 2.90 12.43 -19.15
CA PRO A 238 1.91 11.75 -19.99
C PRO A 238 0.82 12.73 -20.42
N ALA A 239 0.14 12.47 -21.55
CA ALA A 239 -0.87 13.37 -22.12
C ALA A 239 -1.94 13.79 -21.09
N ILE A 240 -2.37 12.83 -20.25
CA ILE A 240 -3.35 13.08 -19.18
C ILE A 240 -2.84 14.09 -18.13
N ALA A 241 -1.54 14.07 -17.80
CA ALA A 241 -0.92 14.99 -16.84
C ALA A 241 -0.60 16.37 -17.43
N ARG A 242 -0.56 16.49 -18.76
CA ARG A 242 -0.31 17.76 -19.47
C ARG A 242 -1.54 18.64 -19.62
N ARG A 243 -2.74 18.12 -19.37
CA ARG A 243 -3.98 18.88 -19.54
C ARG A 243 -4.00 20.04 -18.53
N HIS A 244 -3.63 21.22 -19.05
CA HIS A 244 -3.54 22.51 -18.36
C HIS A 244 -2.59 22.53 -17.16
N VAL A 245 -1.33 22.16 -17.40
CA VAL A 245 -0.23 22.84 -16.70
C VAL A 245 -0.27 24.32 -17.16
N PRO A 246 -0.36 25.29 -16.24
CA PRO A 246 -0.41 26.72 -16.60
C PRO A 246 0.75 27.18 -17.48
#